data_AF-A0A0W8G3J9-F1
#
_entry.id   AF-A0A0W8G3J9-F1
#
_cell.length_a   1.000
_cell.length_b   1.000
_cell.length_c   1.000
_cell.angle_alpha   90.00
_cell.angle_beta   90.00
_cell.angle_gamma   90.00
#
_symmetry.space_group_name_H-M   'P 1'
#
loop_
_entity.id
_entity.type
_entity.pdbx_description
1 polymer ?
#
loop_
_entity_poly.entity_id
_entity_poly.type
_entity_poly.pdbx_seq_one_letter_code
_entity_poly.pdbx_strand_id
1 'polypeptide(L)'
;MRRLFPNVLARCAKAALFTLPVILLAVPTAAQSGAIVSAACPCGYHRVRMNLFGGLTNFRTTCRFPALCRSTRTIVLGNLLDPAAGASDCPAPDMVFYTDPSLAPEKPGPAVVSWNLPDGRGVAALFEGGYVCPVCGKRTLIFRHDGFWE
;
A
#
# COMPACT_ATOMS: atom_id res chain seq x y z
N MET A 1 -46.42 74.00 -1.72
CA MET A 1 -46.70 72.82 -0.87
C MET A 1 -46.53 71.56 -1.72
N ARG A 2 -45.73 70.58 -1.24
CA ARG A 2 -45.77 69.11 -1.50
C ARG A 2 -45.94 68.64 -2.97
N ARG A 3 -45.18 67.69 -3.55
CA ARG A 3 -44.15 66.72 -3.13
C ARG A 3 -43.60 66.05 -4.42
N LEU A 4 -42.29 65.77 -4.43
CA LEU A 4 -41.60 64.54 -4.91
C LEU A 4 -41.87 63.96 -6.32
N PHE A 5 -40.90 64.17 -7.22
CA PHE A 5 -40.38 63.14 -8.15
C PHE A 5 -39.53 62.10 -7.37
N PRO A 6 -38.98 61.03 -7.97
CA PRO A 6 -39.51 60.04 -8.90
C PRO A 6 -39.24 58.60 -8.37
N ASN A 7 -39.95 57.57 -8.85
CA ASN A 7 -39.52 56.18 -8.61
C ASN A 7 -38.95 55.56 -9.88
N VAL A 8 -37.63 55.39 -9.84
CA VAL A 8 -36.76 54.69 -10.79
C VAL A 8 -37.09 53.21 -10.73
N LEU A 9 -37.53 52.64 -11.85
CA LEU A 9 -37.72 51.21 -12.03
C LEU A 9 -36.35 50.51 -12.00
N ALA A 10 -36.19 49.70 -10.95
CA ALA A 10 -35.00 48.92 -10.66
C ALA A 10 -34.74 47.85 -11.73
N ARG A 11 -33.49 47.83 -12.20
CA ARG A 11 -32.94 46.80 -13.09
C ARG A 11 -32.87 45.46 -12.34
N CYS A 12 -33.63 44.47 -12.79
CA CYS A 12 -33.42 43.07 -12.38
C CYS A 12 -32.18 42.50 -13.09
N ALA A 13 -31.05 42.47 -12.38
CA ALA A 13 -29.88 41.70 -12.80
C ALA A 13 -30.09 40.22 -12.43
N LYS A 14 -30.27 39.37 -13.45
CA LYS A 14 -30.27 37.91 -13.28
C LYS A 14 -28.83 37.45 -13.01
N ALA A 15 -28.51 37.17 -11.75
CA ALA A 15 -27.29 36.45 -11.39
C ALA A 15 -27.51 34.96 -11.66
N ALA A 16 -27.01 34.47 -12.79
CA ALA A 16 -26.93 33.04 -13.07
C ALA A 16 -25.83 32.43 -12.20
N LEU A 17 -26.22 31.80 -11.09
CA LEU A 17 -25.34 30.99 -10.26
C LEU A 17 -24.97 29.73 -11.06
N PHE A 18 -23.79 29.73 -11.69
CA PHE A 18 -23.19 28.51 -12.23
C PHE A 18 -22.68 27.67 -11.06
N THR A 19 -23.49 26.74 -10.58
CA THR A 19 -23.03 25.63 -9.74
C THR A 19 -22.27 24.65 -10.64
N LEU A 20 -20.95 24.81 -10.72
CA LEU A 20 -20.08 23.80 -11.30
C LEU A 20 -20.18 22.52 -10.44
N PRO A 21 -20.54 21.36 -11.02
CA PRO A 21 -20.46 20.11 -10.27
C PRO A 21 -18.99 19.85 -9.98
N VAL A 22 -18.65 19.79 -8.68
CA VAL A 22 -17.36 19.27 -8.22
C VAL A 22 -17.35 17.78 -8.56
N ILE A 23 -16.87 17.46 -9.76
CA ILE A 23 -16.61 16.08 -10.15
C ILE A 23 -15.40 15.65 -9.32
N LEU A 24 -15.66 14.93 -8.22
CA LEU A 24 -14.65 14.14 -7.53
C LEU A 24 -14.16 13.07 -8.51
N LEU A 25 -13.11 13.40 -9.26
CA LEU A 25 -12.32 12.40 -9.96
C LEU A 25 -11.62 11.58 -8.87
N ALA A 26 -12.21 10.45 -8.49
CA ALA A 26 -11.49 9.40 -7.81
C ALA A 26 -10.36 8.98 -8.75
N VAL A 27 -9.14 9.49 -8.50
CA VAL A 27 -7.96 9.09 -9.24
C VAL A 27 -7.82 7.59 -9.00
N PRO A 28 -7.96 6.72 -10.02
CA PRO A 28 -7.70 5.31 -9.82
C PRO A 28 -6.23 5.21 -9.44
N THR A 29 -5.95 4.86 -8.18
CA THR A 29 -4.60 4.48 -7.77
C THR A 29 -4.21 3.33 -8.67
N ALA A 30 -3.24 3.58 -9.56
CA ALA A 30 -2.74 2.61 -10.51
C ALA A 30 -2.53 1.28 -9.77
N ALA A 31 -3.14 0.20 -10.28
CA ALA A 31 -2.85 -1.13 -9.78
C ALA A 31 -1.35 -1.36 -9.97
N GLN A 32 -0.58 -1.28 -8.88
CA GLN A 32 0.86 -1.45 -8.93
C GLN A 32 1.15 -2.94 -9.12
N SER A 33 1.35 -3.36 -10.36
CA SER A 33 1.94 -4.65 -10.68
C SER A 33 3.45 -4.56 -10.49
N GLY A 34 4.04 -5.53 -9.80
CA GLY A 34 5.49 -5.68 -9.65
C GLY A 34 6.21 -4.50 -8.98
N ALA A 35 6.38 -4.55 -7.65
CA ALA A 35 7.17 -3.55 -6.92
C ALA A 35 8.52 -4.13 -6.43
N ILE A 36 9.57 -3.32 -6.38
CA ILE A 36 10.85 -3.65 -5.77
C ILE A 36 10.92 -2.97 -4.41
N VAL A 37 11.20 -3.76 -3.37
CA VAL A 37 11.31 -3.26 -1.99
C VAL A 37 12.62 -3.70 -1.35
N SER A 38 13.22 -2.85 -0.53
CA SER A 38 14.31 -3.21 0.38
C SER A 38 13.84 -3.23 1.82
N ALA A 39 14.56 -3.95 2.69
CA ALA A 39 14.37 -3.95 4.13
C ALA A 39 15.69 -3.67 4.84
N ALA A 40 15.64 -2.84 5.89
CA ALA A 40 16.78 -2.54 6.74
C ALA A 40 16.39 -2.45 8.21
N CYS A 41 17.32 -2.81 9.10
CA CYS A 41 17.15 -2.68 10.55
C CYS A 41 18.42 -2.07 11.17
N PRO A 42 18.31 -1.21 12.19
CA PRO A 42 19.47 -0.67 12.91
C PRO A 42 20.42 -1.70 13.53
N CYS A 43 19.99 -2.96 13.70
CA CYS A 43 20.85 -4.04 14.16
C CYS A 43 21.82 -4.58 13.08
N GLY A 44 21.84 -4.00 11.88
CA GLY A 44 22.70 -4.41 10.76
C GLY A 44 22.06 -5.45 9.83
N TYR A 45 20.79 -5.79 10.00
CA TYR A 45 20.08 -6.64 9.04
C TYR A 45 19.70 -5.85 7.79
N HIS A 46 20.00 -6.40 6.61
CA HIS A 46 19.66 -5.81 5.32
C HIS A 46 19.17 -6.90 4.36
N ARG A 47 18.12 -6.58 3.60
CA ARG A 47 17.65 -7.36 2.46
C ARG A 47 17.36 -6.41 1.32
N VAL A 48 18.10 -6.54 0.23
CA VAL A 48 17.96 -5.65 -0.93
C VAL A 48 17.12 -6.32 -2.01
N ARG A 49 16.44 -5.51 -2.81
CA ARG A 49 15.82 -5.91 -4.09
C ARG A 49 14.88 -7.11 -3.98
N MET A 50 13.81 -6.96 -3.20
CA MET A 50 12.72 -7.94 -3.14
C MET A 50 11.64 -7.58 -4.15
N ASN A 51 11.45 -8.46 -5.15
CA ASN A 51 10.41 -8.31 -6.16
C ASN A 51 9.07 -8.80 -5.60
N LEU A 52 8.23 -7.86 -5.19
CA LEU A 52 6.92 -8.09 -4.62
C LEU A 52 5.82 -8.13 -5.68
N PHE A 53 4.71 -8.72 -5.27
CA PHE A 53 3.50 -8.95 -6.04
C PHE A 53 3.75 -9.85 -7.26
N GLY A 54 2.75 -9.95 -8.12
CA GLY A 54 2.92 -10.48 -9.46
C GLY A 54 3.24 -9.34 -10.44
N GLY A 55 3.90 -9.72 -11.53
CA GLY A 55 4.05 -8.91 -12.71
C GLY A 55 2.79 -8.88 -13.58
N LEU A 56 2.81 -8.15 -14.68
CA LEU A 56 1.70 -8.04 -15.64
C LEU A 56 1.25 -9.40 -16.17
N THR A 57 2.16 -10.37 -16.22
CA THR A 57 1.89 -11.72 -16.75
C THR A 57 1.33 -12.70 -15.73
N ASN A 58 1.55 -12.49 -14.42
CA ASN A 58 1.22 -13.47 -13.38
C ASN A 58 0.54 -12.89 -12.13
N PHE A 59 0.11 -11.62 -12.15
CA PHE A 59 -0.62 -10.98 -11.04
C PHE A 59 -1.91 -11.71 -10.62
N ARG A 60 -2.48 -12.58 -11.46
CA ARG A 60 -3.66 -13.37 -11.06
C ARG A 60 -3.32 -14.61 -10.23
N THR A 61 -2.10 -15.10 -10.33
CA THR A 61 -1.67 -16.38 -9.74
C THR A 61 -0.53 -16.22 -8.74
N THR A 62 0.17 -15.09 -8.77
CA THR A 62 1.35 -14.83 -7.95
C THR A 62 1.18 -13.53 -7.17
N CYS A 63 1.30 -13.62 -5.85
CA CYS A 63 1.49 -12.50 -4.94
C CYS A 63 2.70 -12.71 -4.05
N ARG A 64 3.89 -12.41 -4.58
CA ARG A 64 5.12 -12.45 -3.79
C ARG A 64 5.05 -11.41 -2.70
N PHE A 65 5.16 -11.85 -1.45
CA PHE A 65 5.10 -10.95 -0.30
C PHE A 65 6.14 -11.34 0.74
N PRO A 66 6.74 -10.38 1.46
CA PRO A 66 7.71 -10.71 2.49
C PRO A 66 7.12 -11.57 3.59
N ALA A 67 7.86 -12.58 3.98
CA ALA A 67 7.58 -13.41 5.14
C ALA A 67 8.85 -13.64 5.96
N LEU A 68 8.70 -13.71 7.27
CA LEU A 68 9.72 -14.21 8.17
C LEU A 68 9.78 -15.74 8.04
N CYS A 69 10.94 -16.27 7.70
CA CYS A 69 11.21 -17.69 7.88
C CYS A 69 11.78 -17.94 9.28
N ARG A 70 11.07 -18.69 10.12
CA ARG A 70 11.46 -18.93 11.51
C ARG A 70 12.73 -19.78 11.64
N SER A 71 12.89 -20.78 10.78
CA SER A 71 14.04 -21.68 10.80
C SER A 71 15.34 -20.99 10.40
N THR A 72 15.29 -20.16 9.35
CA THR A 72 16.49 -19.48 8.81
C THR A 72 16.67 -18.06 9.34
N ARG A 73 15.69 -17.51 10.07
CA ARG A 73 15.68 -16.12 10.59
C ARG A 73 16.06 -15.10 9.52
N THR A 74 15.42 -15.20 8.36
CA THR A 74 15.57 -14.26 7.25
C THR A 74 14.21 -13.95 6.63
N ILE A 75 14.16 -12.87 5.85
CA ILE A 75 13.02 -12.55 5.00
C ILE A 75 13.10 -13.39 3.73
N VAL A 76 12.02 -14.11 3.45
CA VAL A 76 11.78 -14.83 2.19
C VAL A 76 10.56 -14.24 1.48
N LEU A 77 10.35 -14.62 0.21
CA LEU A 77 9.16 -14.23 -0.56
C LEU A 77 8.26 -15.45 -0.74
N GLY A 78 7.12 -15.44 -0.06
CA GLY A 78 6.06 -16.44 -0.24
C GLY A 78 4.95 -15.91 -1.13
N ASN A 79 4.09 -16.80 -1.64
CA ASN A 79 2.91 -16.42 -2.40
C ASN A 79 1.68 -16.25 -1.48
N LEU A 80 1.14 -15.03 -1.31
CA LEU A 80 -0.09 -14.83 -0.53
C LEU A 80 -1.33 -15.49 -1.16
N LEU A 81 -1.31 -15.76 -2.48
CA LEU A 81 -2.39 -16.48 -3.16
C LEU A 81 -2.29 -17.99 -2.97
N ASP A 82 -1.12 -18.50 -2.57
CA ASP A 82 -0.89 -19.91 -2.27
C ASP A 82 0.12 -20.04 -1.10
N PRO A 83 -0.31 -19.74 0.14
CA PRO A 83 0.59 -19.73 1.28
C PRO A 83 1.08 -21.14 1.67
N ALA A 84 0.38 -22.19 1.23
CA ALA A 84 0.74 -23.58 1.52
C ALA A 84 1.95 -24.06 0.70
N ALA A 85 2.25 -23.43 -0.44
CA ALA A 85 3.41 -23.77 -1.27
C ALA A 85 4.76 -23.47 -0.59
N GLY A 86 4.79 -22.55 0.39
CA GLY A 86 6.03 -22.09 1.00
C GLY A 86 6.88 -21.23 0.06
N ALA A 87 8.18 -21.14 0.34
CA ALA A 87 9.19 -20.57 -0.54
C ALA A 87 10.30 -21.61 -0.78
N SER A 88 11.11 -21.44 -1.83
CA SER A 88 12.19 -22.39 -2.16
C SER A 88 13.11 -22.69 -0.98
N ASP A 89 13.36 -21.68 -0.15
CA ASP A 89 14.33 -21.71 0.94
C ASP A 89 13.64 -21.65 2.32
N CYS A 90 12.31 -21.81 2.38
CA CYS A 90 11.55 -21.82 3.62
C CYS A 90 10.26 -22.65 3.49
N PRO A 91 10.13 -23.75 4.25
CA PRO A 91 8.91 -24.55 4.21
C PRO A 91 7.73 -23.76 4.78
N ALA A 92 6.53 -24.00 4.24
CA ALA A 92 5.32 -23.25 4.62
C ALA A 92 5.05 -23.17 6.15
N PRO A 93 5.24 -24.24 6.95
CA PRO A 93 5.00 -24.17 8.40
C PRO A 93 5.91 -23.19 9.16
N ASP A 94 7.09 -22.89 8.62
CA ASP A 94 8.04 -21.96 9.23
C ASP A 94 7.84 -20.51 8.77
N MET A 95 6.98 -20.30 7.79
CA MET A 95 6.80 -19.02 7.12
C MET A 95 5.64 -18.24 7.75
N VAL A 96 5.92 -17.00 8.17
CA VAL A 96 4.90 -16.06 8.68
C VAL A 96 4.99 -14.77 7.89
N PHE A 97 3.93 -14.42 7.16
CA PHE A 97 3.91 -13.22 6.33
C PHE A 97 3.93 -11.94 7.16
N TYR A 98 4.54 -10.88 6.64
CA TYR A 98 4.56 -9.57 7.30
C TYR A 98 3.21 -8.83 7.28
N THR A 99 2.17 -9.42 6.68
CA THR A 99 0.76 -9.03 6.90
C THR A 99 0.19 -9.56 8.21
N ASP A 100 0.84 -10.53 8.86
CA ASP A 100 0.41 -11.08 10.14
C ASP A 100 0.59 -10.05 11.26
N PRO A 101 -0.43 -9.81 12.12
CA PRO A 101 -0.36 -8.84 13.21
C PRO A 101 0.81 -9.05 14.18
N SER A 102 1.31 -10.28 14.34
CA SER A 102 2.47 -10.57 15.18
C SER A 102 3.76 -9.94 14.66
N LEU A 103 3.86 -9.67 13.34
CA LEU A 103 5.02 -9.09 12.70
C LEU A 103 4.80 -7.65 12.23
N ALA A 104 3.55 -7.28 11.92
CA ALA A 104 3.15 -5.97 11.42
C ALA A 104 3.32 -4.85 12.45
N PRO A 105 3.57 -3.59 12.04
CA PRO A 105 3.69 -2.46 12.96
C PRO A 105 2.38 -2.21 13.73
N GLU A 106 2.51 -1.84 15.00
CA GLU A 106 1.36 -1.44 15.83
C GLU A 106 0.75 -0.10 15.36
N LYS A 107 1.60 0.78 14.85
CA LYS A 107 1.24 2.08 14.26
C LYS A 107 1.92 2.18 12.90
N PRO A 108 1.26 1.74 11.82
CA PRO A 108 1.85 1.78 10.49
C PRO A 108 2.12 3.23 10.07
N GLY A 109 3.28 3.45 9.45
CA GLY A 109 3.55 4.68 8.68
C GLY A 109 2.79 4.69 7.34
N PRO A 110 3.19 5.55 6.40
CA PRO A 110 2.65 5.53 5.04
C PRO A 110 2.82 4.17 4.37
N ALA A 111 1.87 3.80 3.49
CA ALA A 111 2.02 2.61 2.66
C ALA A 111 3.20 2.80 1.69
N VAL A 112 4.13 1.85 1.70
CA VAL A 112 5.27 1.79 0.79
C VAL A 112 4.87 1.10 -0.50
N VAL A 113 4.08 0.03 -0.39
CA VAL A 113 3.45 -0.68 -1.51
C VAL A 113 2.10 -1.21 -1.07
N SER A 114 1.15 -1.32 -2.00
CA SER A 114 -0.14 -1.95 -1.74
C SER A 114 -0.69 -2.60 -2.99
N TRP A 115 -1.42 -3.70 -2.82
CA TRP A 115 -2.05 -4.39 -3.92
C TRP A 115 -3.37 -5.05 -3.51
N ASN A 116 -4.39 -4.87 -4.35
CA ASN A 116 -5.68 -5.53 -4.20
C ASN A 116 -5.56 -7.00 -4.61
N LEU A 117 -5.87 -7.91 -3.70
CA LEU A 117 -5.83 -9.34 -3.99
C LEU A 117 -6.94 -9.69 -5.01
N PRO A 118 -6.62 -10.42 -6.10
CA PRO A 118 -7.56 -10.73 -7.18
C PRO A 118 -8.75 -11.60 -6.75
N ASP A 119 -8.66 -12.26 -5.60
CA ASP A 119 -9.69 -13.12 -5.02
C ASP A 119 -10.67 -12.37 -4.08
N GLY A 120 -10.51 -11.05 -3.93
CA GLY A 120 -11.39 -10.22 -3.10
C GLY A 120 -11.13 -10.35 -1.60
N ARG A 121 -10.09 -11.06 -1.15
CA ARG A 121 -9.75 -11.21 0.29
C ARG A 121 -9.20 -9.93 0.94
N GLY A 122 -9.01 -8.86 0.16
CA GLY A 122 -8.63 -7.54 0.66
C GLY A 122 -7.37 -6.99 0.00
N VAL A 123 -6.62 -6.19 0.76
CA VAL A 123 -5.41 -5.49 0.29
C VAL A 123 -4.18 -6.04 1.01
N ALA A 124 -3.18 -6.46 0.25
CA ALA A 124 -1.84 -6.72 0.77
C ALA A 124 -1.04 -5.42 0.75
N ALA A 125 -0.57 -4.95 1.90
CA ALA A 125 0.17 -3.69 2.00
C ALA A 125 1.40 -3.82 2.91
N LEU A 126 2.48 -3.15 2.52
CA LEU A 126 3.62 -2.86 3.39
C LEU A 126 3.64 -1.39 3.72
N PHE A 127 3.98 -1.07 4.95
CA PHE A 127 4.07 0.28 5.47
C PHE A 127 5.52 0.65 5.77
N GLU A 128 5.76 1.92 5.98
CA GLU A 128 7.07 2.39 6.38
C GLU A 128 7.30 2.07 7.87
N GLY A 129 8.14 1.07 8.13
CA GLY A 129 8.71 0.84 9.47
C GLY A 129 7.87 0.08 10.48
N GLY A 130 8.50 -0.18 11.62
CA GLY A 130 7.86 -0.78 12.80
C GLY A 130 7.63 -2.30 12.75
N TYR A 131 8.23 -2.98 11.77
CA TYR A 131 8.09 -4.43 11.64
C TYR A 131 9.09 -5.19 12.52
N VAL A 132 8.73 -6.42 12.89
CA VAL A 132 9.64 -7.31 13.63
C VAL A 132 10.84 -7.71 12.76
N CYS A 133 12.03 -7.37 13.22
CA CYS A 133 13.29 -7.77 12.57
C CYS A 133 13.56 -9.26 12.80
N PRO A 134 13.93 -10.02 11.75
CA PRO A 134 14.23 -11.45 11.89
C PRO A 134 15.45 -11.75 12.77
N VAL A 135 16.40 -10.81 12.86
CA VAL A 135 17.67 -11.01 13.58
C VAL A 135 17.55 -10.61 15.04
N CYS A 136 17.09 -9.38 15.32
CA CYS A 136 17.07 -8.86 16.70
C CYS A 136 15.72 -9.00 17.40
N GLY A 137 14.66 -9.41 16.69
CA GLY A 137 13.30 -9.57 17.24
C GLY A 137 12.57 -8.27 17.59
N LYS A 138 13.23 -7.10 17.46
CA LYS A 138 12.64 -5.79 17.76
C LYS A 138 11.80 -5.28 16.59
N ARG A 139 10.78 -4.47 16.89
CA ARG A 139 9.93 -3.76 15.92
C ARG A 139 10.62 -2.55 15.26
N THR A 140 11.79 -2.77 14.67
CA THR A 140 12.65 -1.72 14.11
C THR A 140 13.00 -1.94 12.64
N LEU A 141 12.42 -2.96 12.01
CA LEU A 141 12.62 -3.24 10.59
C LEU A 141 11.79 -2.25 9.75
N ILE A 142 12.43 -1.66 8.74
CA ILE A 142 11.83 -0.69 7.82
C ILE A 142 11.89 -1.25 6.41
N PHE A 143 10.75 -1.21 5.72
CA PHE A 143 10.66 -1.45 4.29
C PHE A 143 10.71 -0.13 3.51
N ARG A 144 11.32 -0.14 2.32
CA ARG A 144 11.37 1.02 1.41
C ARG A 144 11.10 0.58 -0.01
N HIS A 145 10.41 1.43 -0.77
CA HIS A 145 10.15 1.20 -2.19
C HIS A 145 11.37 1.65 -3.00
N ASP A 146 11.93 0.73 -3.77
CA ASP A 146 13.13 0.97 -4.57
C ASP A 146 12.83 1.12 -6.07
N GLY A 147 11.62 0.75 -6.53
CA GLY A 147 11.24 0.85 -7.93
C GLY A 147 10.21 -0.21 -8.35
N PHE A 148 10.09 -0.42 -9.66
CA PHE A 148 9.21 -1.42 -10.27
C PHE A 148 10.05 -2.42 -11.08
N TRP A 149 9.55 -3.65 -11.27
CA TRP A 149 10.30 -4.69 -11.99
C TRP A 149 9.61 -5.25 -13.24
N GLU A 150 8.44 -4.73 -13.62
CA GLU A 150 7.76 -4.99 -14.90
C GLU A 150 7.08 -3.74 -15.45
#